data_AF-A0A9P3EYY0-F1
#
_entry.id   AF-A0A9P3EYY0-F1
#
_cell.length_a   1.000
_cell.length_b   1.000
_cell.length_c   1.000
_cell.angle_alpha   90.00
_cell.angle_beta   90.00
_cell.angle_gamma   90.00
#
_symmetry.space_group_name_H-M   'P 1'
#
loop_
_entity.id
_entity.type
_entity.pdbx_description
1 polymer ?
#
loop_
_entity_poly.entity_id
_entity_poly.type
_entity_poly.pdbx_seq_one_letter_code
_entity_poly.pdbx_strand_id
1 'polypeptide(L)'
;MAIPLVLSLVVFSFLSGGATTAFGYYVPFMYFGPILSAIGAGLLTTFTTSTGHPQWIGYQVIYGVGIGAGMQMPMIASQTVLNVDDIPVGTSVIIFAQTLGGALFVSVAQNVFGNSLVKGVLQGSPGLDPGYVMQAGATDLGWIIPSQHLLAVQKAYNHALAQTFYVSVALSALSIVGAAGMEWRSVKGKKEVAPP
;
A
#
# COMPACT_ATOMS: atom_id res chain seq x y z
N MET A 1 7.69 -4.65 -12.52
CA MET A 1 7.18 -3.28 -12.74
C MET A 1 6.70 -2.67 -11.42
N ALA A 2 7.62 -2.35 -10.49
CA ALA A 2 7.29 -1.68 -9.22
C ALA A 2 8.30 -0.58 -8.83
N ILE A 3 9.30 -0.33 -9.70
CA ILE A 3 10.37 0.64 -9.46
C ILE A 3 9.82 2.05 -9.21
N PRO A 4 8.83 2.56 -9.97
CA PRO A 4 8.27 3.89 -9.71
C PRO A 4 7.64 4.01 -8.31
N LEU A 5 6.93 2.98 -7.87
CA LEU A 5 6.31 2.92 -6.55
C LEU A 5 7.36 2.96 -5.44
N VAL A 6 8.37 2.09 -5.51
CA VAL A 6 9.40 2.01 -4.47
C VAL A 6 10.24 3.28 -4.42
N LEU A 7 10.62 3.83 -5.59
CA LEU A 7 11.40 5.06 -5.66
C LEU A 7 10.64 6.24 -5.04
N SER A 8 9.38 6.44 -5.45
CA SER A 8 8.54 7.51 -4.90
C SER A 8 8.29 7.34 -3.42
N LEU A 9 8.03 6.11 -2.95
CA LEU A 9 7.88 5.79 -1.54
C LEU A 9 9.11 6.18 -0.72
N VAL A 10 10.30 5.79 -1.16
CA VAL A 10 11.55 6.09 -0.43
C VAL A 10 11.79 7.59 -0.39
N VAL A 11 11.70 8.26 -1.54
CA VAL A 11 11.92 9.72 -1.63
C VAL A 11 10.94 10.48 -0.72
N PHE A 12 9.65 10.16 -0.78
CA PHE A 12 8.65 10.85 0.05
C PHE A 12 8.68 10.44 1.51
N SER A 13 9.19 9.26 1.85
CA SER A 13 9.47 8.88 3.24
C SER A 13 10.50 9.83 3.86
N PHE A 14 11.60 10.10 3.17
CA PHE A 14 12.60 11.05 3.66
C PHE A 14 12.07 12.48 3.69
N LEU A 15 11.36 12.91 2.63
CA LEU A 15 10.82 14.27 2.56
C LEU A 15 9.77 14.53 3.65
N SER A 16 8.87 13.59 3.91
CA SER A 16 7.84 13.73 4.94
C SER A 16 8.41 13.72 6.35
N GLY A 17 9.42 12.88 6.62
CA GLY A 17 10.16 12.90 7.88
C GLY A 17 10.88 14.24 8.11
N GLY A 18 11.66 14.69 7.11
CA GLY A 18 12.35 15.98 7.17
C GLY A 18 11.40 17.18 7.30
N ALA A 19 10.30 17.16 6.55
CA ALA A 19 9.26 18.18 6.63
C ALA A 19 8.58 18.16 8.01
N THR A 20 8.30 17.00 8.59
CA THR A 20 7.73 16.89 9.92
C THR A 20 8.67 17.47 10.98
N THR A 21 9.97 17.22 10.87
CA THR A 21 10.99 17.85 11.73
C THR A 21 11.03 19.37 11.55
N ALA A 22 10.92 19.86 10.31
CA ALA A 22 10.96 21.29 9.98
C ALA A 22 9.69 22.04 10.41
N PHE A 23 8.50 21.51 10.11
CA PHE A 23 7.20 22.10 10.47
C PHE A 23 6.82 21.85 11.93
N GLY A 24 7.32 20.76 12.52
CA GLY A 24 7.10 20.40 13.91
C GLY A 24 5.76 19.73 14.19
N TYR A 25 4.94 19.38 13.19
CA TYR A 25 3.68 18.66 13.36
C TYR A 25 3.60 17.47 12.38
N TYR A 26 3.34 16.27 12.91
CA TYR A 26 3.25 15.03 12.12
C TYR A 26 1.83 14.75 11.59
N VAL A 27 0.81 15.30 12.27
CA VAL A 27 -0.60 15.01 11.98
C VAL A 27 -1.05 15.36 10.55
N PRO A 28 -0.64 16.49 9.93
CA PRO A 28 -1.00 16.78 8.54
C PRO A 28 -0.52 15.71 7.54
N PHE A 29 0.70 15.19 7.71
CA PHE A 29 1.22 14.10 6.87
C PHE A 29 0.52 12.77 7.14
N MET A 30 0.09 12.57 8.38
CA MET A 30 -0.66 11.38 8.82
C MET A 30 -2.07 11.33 8.23
N TYR A 31 -2.68 12.46 7.88
CA TYR A 31 -3.90 12.52 7.06
C TYR A 31 -3.60 12.39 5.57
N PHE A 32 -2.59 13.14 5.09
CA PHE A 32 -2.25 13.19 3.67
C PHE A 32 -1.88 11.83 3.10
N GLY A 33 -1.08 11.05 3.84
CA GLY A 33 -0.59 9.74 3.40
C GLY A 33 -1.73 8.77 3.05
N PRO A 34 -2.59 8.38 4.01
CA PRO A 34 -3.71 7.48 3.77
C PRO A 34 -4.71 7.95 2.71
N ILE A 35 -4.99 9.26 2.64
CA ILE A 35 -5.88 9.83 1.61
C ILE A 35 -5.26 9.62 0.22
N LEU A 36 -4.00 9.97 0.04
CA LEU A 36 -3.32 9.83 -1.24
C LEU A 36 -3.09 8.37 -1.60
N SER A 37 -2.82 7.50 -0.62
CA SER A 37 -2.74 6.05 -0.80
C SER A 37 -4.08 5.46 -1.24
N ALA A 38 -5.20 5.90 -0.67
CA ALA A 38 -6.53 5.44 -1.10
C ALA A 38 -6.84 5.85 -2.54
N ILE A 39 -6.52 7.09 -2.92
CA ILE A 39 -6.66 7.58 -4.30
C ILE A 39 -5.75 6.79 -5.25
N GLY A 40 -4.47 6.63 -4.90
CA GLY A 40 -3.50 5.89 -5.70
C GLY A 40 -3.91 4.44 -5.88
N ALA A 41 -4.32 3.75 -4.81
CA ALA A 41 -4.81 2.37 -4.88
C ALA A 41 -6.07 2.26 -5.75
N GLY A 42 -6.99 3.22 -5.67
CA GLY A 42 -8.18 3.25 -6.52
C GLY A 42 -7.86 3.47 -8.00
N LEU A 43 -6.83 4.26 -8.30
CA LEU A 43 -6.34 4.39 -9.67
C LEU A 43 -5.69 3.09 -10.17
N LEU A 44 -5.02 2.33 -9.30
CA LEU A 44 -4.47 1.01 -9.67
C LEU A 44 -5.57 -0.01 -10.00
N THR A 45 -6.78 0.11 -9.43
CA THR A 45 -7.90 -0.79 -9.77
C THR A 45 -8.41 -0.58 -11.20
N THR A 46 -8.13 0.57 -11.84
CA THR A 46 -8.56 0.85 -13.22
C THR A 46 -7.59 0.34 -14.28
N PHE A 47 -6.55 -0.41 -13.90
CA PHE A 47 -5.63 -1.00 -14.85
C PHE A 47 -6.33 -2.00 -15.75
N THR A 48 -6.16 -1.81 -17.06
CA THR A 48 -6.62 -2.75 -18.08
C THR A 48 -5.41 -3.34 -18.79
N THR A 49 -5.63 -4.39 -19.57
CA THR A 49 -4.57 -5.04 -20.38
C THR A 49 -3.96 -4.10 -21.43
N SER A 50 -4.56 -2.93 -21.68
CA SER A 50 -4.09 -1.93 -22.65
C SER A 50 -3.51 -0.67 -22.01
N THR A 51 -3.30 -0.65 -20.68
CA THR A 51 -2.80 0.54 -19.98
C THR A 51 -1.39 0.91 -20.45
N GLY A 52 -1.24 2.14 -20.93
CA GLY A 52 0.02 2.66 -21.47
C GLY A 52 1.06 2.97 -20.39
N HIS A 53 2.32 3.09 -20.81
CA HIS A 53 3.44 3.33 -19.89
C HIS A 53 3.28 4.54 -18.94
N PRO A 54 2.82 5.71 -19.42
CA PRO A 54 2.65 6.88 -18.57
C PRO A 54 1.62 6.70 -17.44
N GLN A 55 0.54 5.97 -17.71
CA GLN A 55 -0.56 5.80 -16.75
C GLN A 55 -0.14 4.92 -15.57
N TRP A 56 0.49 3.77 -15.82
CA TRP A 56 0.89 2.89 -14.72
C TRP A 56 2.01 3.49 -13.87
N ILE A 57 2.96 4.20 -14.49
CA ILE A 57 4.02 4.92 -13.78
C ILE A 57 3.42 6.02 -12.90
N GLY A 58 2.54 6.87 -13.46
CA GLY A 58 1.91 7.96 -12.72
C GLY A 58 1.09 7.47 -11.52
N TYR A 59 0.29 6.43 -11.69
CA TYR A 59 -0.56 5.88 -10.61
C TYR A 59 0.29 5.25 -9.50
N GLN A 60 1.37 4.55 -9.87
CA GLN A 60 2.32 4.00 -8.90
C GLN A 60 3.06 5.08 -8.12
N VAL A 61 3.40 6.20 -8.77
CA VAL A 61 4.02 7.34 -8.09
C VAL A 61 3.06 7.93 -7.06
N ILE A 62 1.80 8.19 -7.44
CA ILE A 62 0.78 8.73 -6.50
C ILE A 62 0.63 7.82 -5.29
N TYR A 63 0.50 6.51 -5.53
CA TYR A 63 0.38 5.53 -4.46
C TYR A 63 1.62 5.46 -3.56
N GLY A 64 2.82 5.48 -4.16
CA GLY A 64 4.09 5.49 -3.44
C GLY A 64 4.29 6.75 -2.61
N VAL A 65 3.92 7.93 -3.13
CA VAL A 65 3.93 9.20 -2.37
C VAL A 65 3.06 9.09 -1.13
N GLY A 66 1.83 8.56 -1.26
CA GLY A 66 0.92 8.41 -0.13
C GLY A 66 1.47 7.50 0.96
N ILE A 67 1.99 6.33 0.57
CA ILE A 67 2.60 5.40 1.53
C ILE A 67 3.81 6.05 2.17
N GLY A 68 4.72 6.63 1.38
CA GLY A 68 5.94 7.24 1.89
C GLY A 68 5.66 8.37 2.87
N ALA A 69 4.66 9.21 2.60
CA ALA A 69 4.27 10.29 3.50
C ALA A 69 3.68 9.79 4.84
N GLY A 70 2.99 8.66 4.85
CA GLY A 70 2.34 8.12 6.04
C GLY A 70 3.16 7.10 6.84
N MET A 71 4.10 6.39 6.20
CA MET A 71 4.73 5.19 6.75
C MET A 71 5.53 5.46 8.04
N GLN A 72 6.21 6.59 8.13
CA GLN A 72 7.03 6.94 9.30
C GLN A 72 6.26 7.69 10.40
N MET A 73 5.06 8.20 10.09
CA MET A 73 4.32 9.07 11.02
C MET A 73 3.94 8.40 12.34
N PRO A 74 3.53 7.11 12.40
CA PRO A 74 3.26 6.44 13.66
C PRO A 74 4.48 6.38 14.60
N MET A 75 5.68 6.16 14.05
CA MET A 75 6.91 6.12 14.83
C MET A 75 7.28 7.50 15.37
N ILE A 76 7.13 8.56 14.56
CA ILE A 76 7.33 9.94 15.02
C ILE A 76 6.31 10.29 16.10
N ALA A 77 5.05 9.87 15.93
CA ALA A 77 3.99 10.12 16.90
C ALA A 77 4.27 9.46 18.25
N SER A 78 4.67 8.18 18.28
CA SER A 78 4.99 7.49 19.55
C SER A 78 6.15 8.16 20.27
N GLN A 79 7.19 8.57 19.53
CA GLN A 79 8.33 9.28 20.09
C GLN A 79 7.96 10.68 20.60
N THR A 80 6.91 11.30 20.07
CA THR A 80 6.49 12.67 20.43
C THR A 80 5.48 12.70 21.58
N VAL A 81 4.61 11.69 21.69
CA VAL A 81 3.48 11.68 22.63
C VAL A 81 3.78 10.92 23.91
N LEU A 82 4.64 9.89 23.86
CA LEU A 82 4.97 9.06 25.01
C LEU A 82 6.08 9.67 25.87
N ASN A 83 6.09 9.29 27.14
CA ASN A 83 7.24 9.55 28.02
C ASN A 83 8.45 8.75 27.53
N VAL A 84 9.66 9.24 27.78
CA VAL A 84 10.93 8.65 27.30
C VAL A 84 11.04 7.16 27.65
N ASP A 85 10.60 6.77 28.85
CA ASP A 85 10.63 5.38 29.32
C ASP A 85 9.64 4.46 28.59
N ASP A 86 8.55 5.03 28.05
CA ASP A 86 7.49 4.30 27.34
C ASP A 86 7.72 4.24 25.82
N ILE A 87 8.62 5.06 25.26
CA ILE A 87 8.95 5.09 23.83
C ILE A 87 9.33 3.70 23.29
N PRO A 88 10.18 2.89 23.96
CA PRO A 88 10.53 1.56 23.48
C PRO A 88 9.30 0.65 23.39
N VAL A 89 8.45 0.66 24.41
CA VAL A 89 7.21 -0.15 24.46
C VAL A 89 6.26 0.25 23.34
N GLY A 90 5.99 1.56 23.19
CA GLY A 90 5.14 2.07 22.11
C GLY A 90 5.67 1.74 20.72
N THR A 91 6.99 1.82 20.53
CA THR A 91 7.64 1.46 19.26
C THR A 91 7.50 -0.03 18.96
N SER A 92 7.67 -0.90 19.97
CA SER A 92 7.45 -2.34 19.82
C SER A 92 6.02 -2.66 19.41
N VAL A 93 5.01 -2.00 20.00
CA VAL A 93 3.60 -2.18 19.63
C VAL A 93 3.35 -1.77 18.18
N ILE A 94 3.93 -0.66 17.72
CA ILE A 94 3.82 -0.20 16.32
C ILE A 94 4.43 -1.23 15.36
N ILE A 95 5.65 -1.69 15.64
CA ILE A 95 6.35 -2.68 14.79
C ILE A 95 5.59 -4.00 14.77
N PHE A 96 5.05 -4.42 15.92
CA PHE A 96 4.21 -5.60 16.03
C PHE A 96 2.95 -5.46 15.16
N ALA A 97 2.23 -4.34 15.27
CA ALA A 97 1.03 -4.08 14.48
C ALA A 97 1.32 -4.01 12.97
N GLN A 98 2.44 -3.41 12.57
CA GLN A 98 2.88 -3.37 11.17
C GLN A 98 3.21 -4.76 10.65
N THR A 99 3.95 -5.57 11.42
CA THR A 99 4.31 -6.94 11.03
C THR A 99 3.08 -7.83 10.94
N LEU A 100 2.21 -7.78 11.95
CA LEU A 100 0.97 -8.55 12.00
C LEU A 100 0.02 -8.16 10.87
N GLY A 101 -0.20 -6.86 10.68
CA GLY A 101 -1.04 -6.34 9.60
C GLY A 101 -0.50 -6.72 8.22
N GLY A 102 0.81 -6.57 8.02
CA GLY A 102 1.48 -6.99 6.80
C GLY A 102 1.29 -8.48 6.51
N ALA A 103 1.55 -9.35 7.49
CA ALA A 103 1.39 -10.79 7.33
C ALA A 103 -0.07 -11.18 7.02
N LEU A 104 -1.02 -10.65 7.80
CA LEU A 104 -2.44 -10.97 7.66
C LEU A 104 -2.99 -10.52 6.31
N PHE A 105 -2.73 -9.28 5.91
CA PHE A 105 -3.31 -8.74 4.68
C PHE A 105 -2.61 -9.24 3.42
N VAL A 106 -1.34 -9.67 3.49
CA VAL A 106 -0.71 -10.42 2.39
C VAL A 106 -1.44 -11.74 2.16
N SER A 107 -1.79 -12.49 3.21
CA SER A 107 -2.57 -13.73 3.07
C SER A 107 -3.98 -13.49 2.52
N VAL A 108 -4.65 -12.40 2.94
CA VAL A 108 -5.95 -11.99 2.38
C VAL A 108 -5.82 -11.64 0.91
N ALA A 109 -4.84 -10.80 0.54
CA ALA A 109 -4.59 -10.40 -0.84
C ALA A 109 -4.32 -11.63 -1.74
N GLN A 110 -3.49 -12.58 -1.28
CA GLN A 110 -3.22 -13.81 -2.00
C GLN A 110 -4.47 -14.68 -2.18
N ASN A 111 -5.33 -14.78 -1.15
CA ASN A 111 -6.60 -15.49 -1.25
C ASN A 111 -7.57 -14.82 -2.23
N VAL A 112 -7.72 -13.49 -2.16
CA VAL A 112 -8.58 -12.72 -3.07
C VAL A 112 -8.10 -12.89 -4.52
N PHE A 113 -6.80 -12.78 -4.74
CA PHE A 113 -6.18 -12.99 -6.05
C PHE A 113 -6.44 -14.40 -6.58
N GLY A 114 -6.10 -15.43 -5.80
CA GLY A 114 -6.21 -16.83 -6.20
C GLY A 114 -7.67 -17.21 -6.52
N ASN A 115 -8.61 -16.89 -5.62
CA ASN A 115 -10.02 -17.18 -5.84
C ASN A 115 -10.59 -16.43 -7.06
N SER A 116 -10.22 -15.16 -7.23
CA SER A 116 -10.68 -14.36 -8.39
C SER A 116 -10.11 -14.89 -9.70
N LEU A 117 -8.84 -15.31 -9.71
CA LEU A 117 -8.19 -15.88 -10.89
C LEU A 117 -8.83 -17.21 -11.27
N VAL A 118 -9.03 -18.12 -10.31
CA VAL A 118 -9.69 -19.41 -10.55
C VAL A 118 -11.09 -19.20 -11.14
N LYS A 119 -11.88 -18.31 -10.54
CA LYS A 119 -13.22 -17.98 -11.03
C LYS A 119 -13.19 -17.40 -12.44
N GLY A 120 -12.24 -16.50 -12.73
CA GLY A 120 -12.09 -15.88 -14.05
C GLY A 120 -11.67 -16.88 -15.14
N VAL A 121 -10.77 -17.80 -14.83
CA VAL A 121 -10.31 -18.85 -15.76
C VAL A 121 -11.46 -19.82 -16.09
N LEU A 122 -12.19 -20.29 -15.07
CA LEU A 122 -13.33 -21.20 -15.27
C LEU A 122 -14.44 -20.58 -16.16
N GLN A 123 -14.66 -19.26 -16.05
CA GLN A 123 -15.67 -18.56 -16.84
C GLN A 123 -15.19 -18.21 -18.26
N GLY A 124 -13.95 -17.76 -18.41
CA GLY A 124 -13.42 -17.29 -19.69
C GLY A 124 -12.80 -18.38 -20.57
N SER A 125 -12.45 -19.52 -19.98
CA SER A 125 -11.70 -20.59 -20.63
C SER A 125 -12.15 -21.98 -20.16
N PRO A 126 -13.41 -22.39 -20.41
CA PRO A 126 -13.89 -23.71 -20.04
C PRO A 126 -13.03 -24.80 -20.69
N GLY A 127 -12.43 -25.67 -19.89
CA GLY A 127 -11.52 -26.73 -20.31
C GLY A 127 -10.04 -26.53 -19.94
N LEU A 128 -9.66 -25.35 -19.44
CA LEU A 128 -8.33 -25.10 -18.89
C LEU A 128 -8.33 -25.29 -17.37
N ASP A 129 -7.39 -26.07 -16.84
CA ASP A 129 -7.22 -26.24 -15.40
C ASP A 129 -6.67 -24.94 -14.76
N PRO A 130 -7.41 -24.29 -13.85
CA PRO A 130 -6.94 -23.10 -13.15
C PRO A 130 -5.68 -23.37 -12.30
N GLY A 131 -5.49 -24.59 -11.81
CA GLY A 131 -4.30 -24.97 -11.03
C GLY A 131 -3.02 -24.84 -11.85
N TYR A 132 -3.06 -25.22 -13.12
CA TYR A 132 -1.95 -25.06 -14.06
C TYR A 132 -1.62 -23.59 -14.31
N VAL A 133 -2.65 -22.75 -14.45
CA VAL A 133 -2.51 -21.30 -14.65
C VAL A 133 -1.89 -20.59 -13.44
N MET A 134 -2.23 -21.04 -12.22
CA MET A 134 -1.65 -20.53 -10.98
C MET A 134 -0.18 -20.92 -10.81
N GLN A 135 0.19 -22.15 -11.20
CA GLN A 135 1.57 -22.62 -11.11
C GLN A 135 2.49 -22.01 -12.17
N ALA A 136 1.97 -21.81 -13.39
CA ALA A 136 2.72 -21.17 -14.48
C ALA A 136 3.07 -19.70 -14.16
N GLY A 137 2.24 -19.02 -13.36
CA GLY A 137 2.44 -17.61 -13.02
C GLY A 137 2.26 -16.67 -14.22
N ALA A 138 2.33 -15.36 -13.98
CA ALA A 138 2.00 -14.35 -14.99
C ALA A 138 3.06 -14.17 -16.10
N THR A 139 4.30 -14.60 -15.87
CA THR A 139 5.45 -14.32 -16.76
C THR A 139 5.47 -15.23 -17.99
N ASP A 140 5.06 -16.50 -17.84
CA ASP A 140 5.18 -17.51 -18.90
C ASP A 140 3.83 -17.85 -19.58
N LEU A 141 2.77 -17.08 -19.28
CA LEU A 141 1.43 -17.24 -19.87
C LEU A 141 1.47 -17.30 -21.41
N GLY A 142 2.34 -16.51 -22.04
CA GLY A 142 2.55 -16.43 -23.49
C GLY A 142 3.01 -17.72 -24.15
N TRP A 143 3.77 -18.53 -23.42
CA TRP A 143 4.45 -19.71 -23.94
C TRP A 143 3.74 -21.01 -23.54
N ILE A 144 3.02 -20.97 -22.42
CA ILE A 144 2.41 -22.14 -21.80
C ILE A 144 0.95 -22.32 -22.21
N ILE A 145 0.22 -21.23 -22.46
CA ILE A 145 -1.22 -21.29 -22.72
C ILE A 145 -1.49 -21.21 -24.23
N PRO A 146 -2.30 -22.11 -24.80
CA PRO A 146 -2.74 -22.02 -26.19
C PRO A 146 -3.32 -20.64 -26.50
N SER A 147 -2.98 -20.09 -27.66
CA SER A 147 -3.35 -18.73 -28.09
C SER A 147 -4.86 -18.45 -28.05
N GLN A 148 -5.70 -19.49 -28.17
CA GLN A 148 -7.16 -19.42 -28.02
C GLN A 148 -7.64 -19.06 -26.60
N HIS A 149 -6.89 -19.41 -25.55
CA HIS A 149 -7.24 -19.14 -24.14
C HIS A 149 -6.44 -17.97 -23.55
N LEU A 150 -5.34 -17.59 -24.20
CA LEU A 150 -4.41 -16.56 -23.74
C LEU A 150 -5.11 -15.24 -23.36
N LEU A 151 -5.99 -14.74 -24.23
CA LEU A 151 -6.67 -13.46 -24.03
C LEU A 151 -7.69 -13.54 -22.87
N ALA A 152 -8.35 -14.68 -22.70
CA ALA A 152 -9.28 -14.90 -21.59
C ALA A 152 -8.53 -14.97 -20.25
N VAL A 153 -7.40 -15.67 -20.22
CA VAL A 153 -6.56 -15.79 -19.02
C VAL A 153 -5.93 -14.45 -18.66
N GLN A 154 -5.44 -13.66 -19.62
CA GLN A 154 -4.94 -12.31 -19.36
C GLN A 154 -6.01 -11.40 -18.75
N LYS A 155 -7.25 -11.45 -19.25
CA LYS A 155 -8.37 -10.73 -18.66
C LYS A 155 -8.68 -11.21 -17.24
N ALA A 156 -8.68 -12.51 -16.99
CA ALA A 156 -8.89 -13.09 -15.66
C ALA A 156 -7.80 -12.65 -14.67
N TYR A 157 -6.53 -12.64 -15.09
CA TYR A 157 -5.41 -12.11 -14.31
C TYR A 157 -5.56 -10.64 -13.98
N ASN A 158 -5.86 -9.82 -14.99
CA ASN A 158 -6.06 -8.38 -14.79
C ASN A 158 -7.23 -8.11 -13.83
N HIS A 159 -8.34 -8.85 -13.95
CA HIS A 159 -9.46 -8.75 -13.03
C HIS A 159 -9.09 -9.18 -11.60
N ALA A 160 -8.36 -10.29 -11.43
CA ALA A 160 -7.90 -10.75 -10.13
C ALA A 160 -6.95 -9.75 -9.45
N LEU A 161 -6.05 -9.12 -10.23
CA LEU A 161 -5.20 -8.04 -9.74
C LEU A 161 -6.02 -6.83 -9.31
N ALA A 162 -7.01 -6.40 -10.11
CA ALA A 162 -7.89 -5.30 -9.75
C ALA A 162 -8.66 -5.58 -8.45
N GLN A 163 -9.20 -6.79 -8.27
CA GLN A 163 -9.84 -7.23 -7.02
C GLN A 163 -8.88 -7.17 -5.83
N THR A 164 -7.62 -7.51 -6.04
CA THR A 164 -6.59 -7.44 -4.99
C THR A 164 -6.28 -5.99 -4.61
N PHE A 165 -6.23 -5.07 -5.58
CA PHE A 165 -6.01 -3.64 -5.31
C PHE A 165 -7.16 -3.00 -4.52
N TYR A 166 -8.41 -3.51 -4.63
CA TYR A 166 -9.51 -3.05 -3.78
C TYR A 166 -9.27 -3.33 -2.29
N VAL A 167 -8.55 -4.41 -1.95
CA VAL A 167 -8.12 -4.64 -0.56
C VAL A 167 -7.23 -3.50 -0.08
N SER A 168 -6.27 -3.07 -0.90
CA SER A 168 -5.39 -1.94 -0.59
C SER A 168 -6.15 -0.62 -0.44
N VAL A 169 -7.20 -0.40 -1.26
CA VAL A 169 -8.09 0.77 -1.14
C VAL A 169 -8.81 0.75 0.21
N ALA A 170 -9.40 -0.38 0.58
CA ALA A 170 -10.10 -0.53 1.85
C ALA A 170 -9.18 -0.29 3.05
N LEU A 171 -7.96 -0.84 3.02
CA LEU A 171 -6.97 -0.64 4.08
C LEU A 171 -6.50 0.81 4.18
N SER A 172 -6.28 1.47 3.04
CA SER A 172 -5.90 2.89 3.01
C SER A 172 -7.02 3.75 3.58
N ALA A 173 -8.28 3.45 3.25
CA ALA A 173 -9.44 4.15 3.80
C ALA A 173 -9.61 3.92 5.32
N LEU A 174 -9.43 2.68 5.80
CA LEU A 174 -9.46 2.38 7.23
C LEU A 174 -8.35 3.11 8.00
N SER A 175 -7.18 3.30 7.36
CA SER A 175 -6.06 4.04 7.94
C SER A 175 -6.38 5.53 8.14
N ILE A 176 -7.29 6.11 7.35
CA ILE A 176 -7.78 7.49 7.56
C ILE A 176 -8.52 7.60 8.89
N VAL A 177 -9.32 6.59 9.25
CA VAL A 177 -10.02 6.55 10.54
C VAL A 177 -9.02 6.45 11.69
N GLY A 178 -7.96 5.66 11.54
CA GLY A 178 -6.86 5.61 12.50
C GLY A 178 -6.15 6.96 12.67
N ALA A 179 -5.89 7.67 11.56
CA ALA A 179 -5.29 9.00 11.59
C ALA A 179 -6.18 10.05 12.27
N ALA A 180 -7.51 9.91 12.17
CA ALA A 180 -8.48 10.82 12.80
C ALA A 180 -8.40 10.82 14.34
N GLY A 181 -7.95 9.72 14.95
CA GLY A 181 -7.80 9.60 16.40
C GLY A 181 -6.51 10.21 16.98
N MET A 182 -5.66 10.82 16.13
CA MET A 182 -4.32 11.23 16.56
C MET A 182 -4.27 12.60 17.24
N GLU A 183 -3.48 12.69 18.31
CA GLU A 183 -3.25 13.94 19.02
C GLU A 183 -2.36 14.90 18.23
N TRP A 184 -2.78 16.17 18.15
CA TRP A 184 -1.98 17.24 17.55
C TRP A 184 -0.89 17.68 18.52
N ARG A 185 0.23 16.95 18.54
CA ARG A 185 1.42 17.30 19.32
C ARG A 185 2.54 17.79 18.43
N SER A 186 3.31 18.75 18.95
CA SER A 186 4.49 19.24 18.25
C SER A 186 5.72 18.40 18.57
N VAL A 187 6.45 18.02 17.53
CA VAL A 187 7.72 17.27 17.60
C VAL A 187 8.85 18.14 18.15
N LYS A 188 8.68 19.48 18.20
CA LYS A 188 9.74 20.42 18.62
C LYS A 188 9.92 20.57 20.14
N GLY A 189 9.15 19.83 20.96
CA GLY A 189 9.18 19.93 22.41
C GLY A 189 8.74 21.32 22.93
N LYS A 190 8.34 21.40 24.21
CA LYS A 190 8.25 22.70 24.88
C LYS A 190 9.68 23.22 24.99
N LYS A 191 9.97 24.42 24.46
CA LYS A 191 11.20 25.13 24.80
C LYS A 191 11.28 25.20 26.33
N GLU A 192 12.18 24.44 26.96
CA GLU A 192 12.54 24.68 28.35
C GLU A 192 13.09 26.10 28.40
N VAL A 193 12.34 26.98 29.05
CA VAL A 193 12.84 28.30 29.45
C VAL A 193 13.93 28.00 30.47
N ALA A 194 15.18 28.26 30.09
CA ALA A 194 16.33 28.14 31.00
C ALA A 194 16.04 28.92 32.30
N PRO A 195 16.35 28.36 33.49
CA PRO A 195 16.20 29.11 34.73
C PRO A 195 17.10 30.36 34.71
N PRO A 196 16.66 31.46 35.37
CA PRO A 196 17.39 32.72 35.45
C PRO A 196 18.73 32.62 36.18
#